data_AF-A0A3D0VTK6-F1
#
_entry.id   AF-A0A3D0VTK6-F1
#
_cell.length_a   1.000
_cell.length_b   1.000
_cell.length_c   1.000
_cell.angle_alpha   90.00
_cell.angle_beta   90.00
_cell.angle_gamma   90.00
#
_symmetry.space_group_name_H-M   'P 1'
#
loop_
_entity.id
_entity.type
_entity.pdbx_description
1 polymer ?
#
loop_
_entity_poly.entity_id
_entity_poly.type
_entity_poly.pdbx_seq_one_letter_code
_entity_poly.pdbx_strand_id
1 'polypeptide(L)'
;MKMIKSIIFGTILSILTFFSTSFLTVLFQINSPLHRLTDSYEMKIGFPFTYYHEFMVDYPVPNSGWTINNLFWDCLITWVIVTGTFVTTKRIKVKRATITTVNHGSKYDSQ
;
A
#
# COMPACT_ATOMS: atom_id res chain seq x y z
N MET A 1 8.45 0.30 24.48
CA MET A 1 7.15 -0.29 24.09
C MET A 1 6.28 0.57 23.15
N LYS A 2 6.14 1.90 23.33
CA LYS A 2 5.30 2.76 22.43
C LYS A 2 5.76 2.81 20.96
N MET A 3 7.07 2.78 20.71
CA MET A 3 7.66 2.77 19.35
C MET A 3 7.38 1.45 18.62
N ILE A 4 7.67 0.31 19.26
CA ILE A 4 7.41 -1.04 18.70
C ILE A 4 5.94 -1.21 18.33
N LYS A 5 5.01 -0.79 19.20
CA LYS A 5 3.57 -0.81 18.88
C LYS A 5 3.26 -0.02 17.61
N SER A 6 3.89 1.14 17.42
CA SER A 6 3.67 1.96 16.22
C SER A 6 4.18 1.30 14.94
N ILE A 7 5.29 0.57 15.01
CA ILE A 7 5.84 -0.19 13.88
C ILE A 7 4.95 -1.38 13.56
N ILE A 8 4.46 -2.11 14.57
CA ILE A 8 3.52 -3.23 14.37
C ILE A 8 2.23 -2.73 13.70
N PHE A 9 1.64 -1.64 14.21
CA PHE A 9 0.46 -1.04 13.58
C PHE A 9 0.72 -0.57 12.14
N GLY A 10 1.87 0.06 11.88
CA GLY A 10 2.27 0.45 10.52
C GLY A 10 2.41 -0.74 9.58
N THR A 11 2.94 -1.86 10.08
CA THR A 11 3.14 -3.10 9.31
C THR A 11 1.81 -3.77 8.98
N ILE A 12 0.88 -3.85 9.94
CA ILE A 12 -0.47 -4.38 9.67
C ILE A 12 -1.18 -3.51 8.63
N LEU A 13 -1.06 -2.18 8.76
CA LEU A 13 -1.67 -1.24 7.81
C LEU A 13 -1.05 -1.36 6.41
N SER A 14 0.26 -1.58 6.32
CA SER A 14 0.93 -1.76 5.02
C SER A 14 0.52 -3.06 4.33
N ILE A 15 0.34 -4.15 5.09
CA ILE A 15 -0.15 -5.42 4.56
C ILE A 15 -1.57 -5.24 3.99
N LEU A 16 -2.46 -4.59 4.73
CA LEU A 16 -3.82 -4.29 4.25
C LEU A 16 -3.81 -3.40 2.99
N THR A 17 -2.93 -2.40 2.96
CA THR A 17 -2.80 -1.49 1.83
C THR A 17 -2.24 -2.21 0.59
N PHE A 18 -1.24 -3.07 0.77
CA PHE A 18 -0.67 -3.90 -0.29
C PHE A 18 -1.74 -4.85 -0.88
N PHE A 19 -2.50 -5.56 -0.04
CA PHE A 19 -3.58 -6.42 -0.55
C PHE A 19 -4.71 -5.63 -1.21
N SER A 20 -5.07 -4.47 -0.67
CA SER A 20 -6.11 -3.61 -1.28
C SER A 20 -5.69 -3.11 -2.66
N THR A 21 -4.45 -2.65 -2.81
CA THR A 21 -3.90 -2.20 -4.10
C THR A 21 -3.78 -3.36 -5.09
N SER A 22 -3.28 -4.51 -4.65
CA SER A 22 -3.23 -5.74 -5.45
C SER A 22 -4.63 -6.14 -5.94
N PHE A 23 -5.62 -6.13 -5.06
CA PHE A 23 -7.00 -6.43 -5.41
C PHE A 23 -7.59 -5.42 -6.42
N LEU A 24 -7.30 -4.13 -6.26
CA LEU A 24 -7.70 -3.11 -7.23
C LEU A 24 -7.07 -3.35 -8.61
N THR A 25 -5.79 -3.76 -8.68
CA THR A 25 -5.15 -4.08 -9.97
C THR A 25 -5.84 -5.25 -10.67
N VAL A 26 -6.27 -6.27 -9.92
CA VAL A 26 -7.08 -7.38 -10.45
C VAL A 26 -8.43 -6.87 -10.96
N LEU A 27 -9.14 -6.06 -10.16
CA LEU A 27 -10.43 -5.51 -10.55
C LEU A 27 -10.36 -4.66 -11.81
N PHE A 28 -9.32 -3.83 -11.97
CA PHE A 28 -9.14 -3.01 -13.17
C PHE A 28 -8.93 -3.85 -14.43
N GLN A 29 -8.31 -5.02 -14.30
CA GLN A 29 -8.08 -5.91 -15.44
C GLN A 29 -9.32 -6.69 -15.83
N ILE A 30 -10.08 -7.17 -14.85
CA ILE A 30 -11.33 -7.90 -15.12
C ILE A 30 -12.42 -6.94 -15.65
N ASN A 31 -12.48 -5.71 -15.16
CA ASN A 31 -13.49 -4.71 -15.55
C ASN A 31 -13.09 -3.84 -16.75
N SER A 32 -12.08 -4.23 -17.55
CA SER A 32 -11.69 -3.49 -18.76
C SER A 32 -12.29 -4.13 -20.02
N PRO A 33 -13.48 -3.70 -20.51
CA PRO A 33 -13.98 -4.06 -21.83
C PRO A 33 -13.31 -3.19 -22.92
N LEU A 34 -13.23 -3.69 -24.17
CA LEU A 34 -13.00 -2.96 -25.44
C LEU A 34 -11.64 -3.02 -26.20
N HIS A 35 -10.71 -3.95 -25.94
CA HIS A 35 -9.65 -4.26 -26.94
C HIS A 35 -9.43 -5.76 -27.17
N ARG A 36 -10.52 -6.52 -27.24
CA ARG A 36 -10.52 -7.98 -27.48
C ARG A 36 -10.52 -8.38 -28.96
N LEU A 37 -10.00 -7.53 -29.86
CA LEU A 37 -10.13 -7.76 -31.30
C LEU A 37 -8.90 -8.40 -31.95
N THR A 38 -7.75 -8.43 -31.28
CA THR A 38 -6.54 -9.05 -31.85
C THR A 38 -5.54 -9.32 -30.73
N ASP A 39 -5.08 -10.56 -30.65
CA ASP A 39 -3.96 -11.07 -29.86
C ASP A 39 -4.16 -11.29 -28.34
N SER A 40 -3.68 -12.46 -27.90
CA SER A 40 -3.63 -13.06 -26.55
C SER A 40 -3.92 -12.14 -25.35
N TYR A 41 -4.94 -12.49 -24.57
CA TYR A 41 -5.23 -11.86 -23.27
C TYR A 41 -4.14 -12.21 -22.24
N GLU A 42 -3.58 -11.17 -21.59
CA GLU A 42 -2.59 -11.31 -20.50
C GLU A 42 -3.07 -10.52 -19.27
N MET A 43 -3.34 -11.21 -18.15
CA MET A 43 -3.65 -10.59 -16.87
C MET A 43 -2.34 -10.25 -16.14
N LYS A 44 -2.16 -9.01 -15.71
CA LYS A 44 -0.96 -8.47 -15.07
C LYS A 44 -1.25 -7.89 -13.68
N ILE A 45 -0.86 -8.57 -12.60
CA ILE A 45 -1.08 -8.05 -11.24
C ILE A 45 0.20 -7.37 -10.75
N GLY A 46 0.04 -6.20 -10.14
CA GLY A 46 1.09 -5.51 -9.42
C GLY A 46 1.08 -4.00 -9.60
N PHE A 47 1.57 -3.31 -8.58
CA PHE A 47 1.72 -1.85 -8.57
C PHE A 47 2.71 -1.45 -7.46
N PRO A 48 3.77 -0.67 -7.76
CA PRO A 48 4.09 -0.08 -9.07
C PRO A 48 4.71 -1.05 -10.08
N PHE A 49 5.22 -2.21 -9.65
CA PHE A 49 5.84 -3.19 -10.55
C PHE A 49 4.92 -4.39 -10.77
N THR A 50 4.81 -4.85 -12.01
CA THR A 50 4.08 -6.10 -12.29
C THR A 50 4.86 -7.28 -11.72
N TYR A 51 4.26 -8.03 -10.81
CA TYR A 51 4.88 -9.21 -10.21
C TYR A 51 4.21 -10.52 -10.61
N TYR A 52 3.04 -10.46 -11.24
CA TYR A 52 2.34 -11.63 -11.75
C TYR A 52 1.79 -11.37 -13.14
N HIS A 53 1.96 -12.37 -14.00
CA HIS A 53 1.47 -12.40 -15.38
C HIS A 53 0.72 -13.72 -15.59
N GLU A 54 -0.45 -13.70 -16.20
CA GLU A 54 -1.19 -14.89 -16.62
C GLU A 54 -1.55 -14.74 -18.09
N PHE A 55 -1.06 -15.68 -18.90
CA PHE A 55 -1.27 -15.71 -20.34
C PHE A 55 -2.35 -16.73 -20.69
N MET A 56 -3.32 -16.30 -21.49
CA MET A 56 -4.21 -17.24 -22.18
C MET A 56 -3.53 -17.73 -23.46
N VAL A 57 -2.65 -18.73 -23.33
CA VAL A 57 -2.21 -19.53 -24.47
C VAL A 57 -3.06 -20.80 -24.47
N ASP A 58 -3.62 -21.15 -25.63
CA ASP A 58 -4.54 -22.27 -25.82
C ASP A 58 -4.07 -23.57 -25.12
N TYR A 59 -5.03 -24.23 -24.46
CA TYR A 59 -5.10 -25.60 -23.92
C TYR A 59 -3.78 -26.38 -23.70
N PRO A 60 -3.53 -27.00 -22.51
CA PRO A 60 -4.48 -27.35 -21.45
C PRO A 60 -4.32 -26.61 -20.12
N VAL A 61 -3.31 -25.76 -19.95
CA VAL A 61 -3.03 -25.10 -18.65
C VAL A 61 -2.73 -23.61 -18.89
N PRO A 62 -3.47 -22.68 -18.27
CA PRO A 62 -3.11 -21.26 -18.31
C PRO A 62 -1.69 -21.09 -17.77
N ASN A 63 -0.83 -20.46 -18.57
CA ASN A 63 0.57 -20.31 -18.21
C ASN A 63 0.69 -19.04 -17.36
N SER A 64 1.28 -19.15 -16.17
CA SER A 64 1.48 -18.01 -15.27
C SER A 64 2.96 -17.80 -14.94
N GLY A 65 3.35 -16.54 -14.80
CA GLY A 65 4.70 -16.11 -14.51
C GLY A 65 4.74 -15.20 -13.29
N TRP A 66 5.65 -15.49 -12.36
CA TRP A 66 5.90 -14.67 -11.18
C TRP A 66 7.26 -14.00 -11.25
N THR A 67 7.27 -12.68 -11.12
CA THR A 67 8.50 -11.91 -10.91
C THR A 67 8.63 -11.65 -9.42
N ILE A 68 9.14 -12.63 -8.67
CA ILE A 68 9.24 -12.60 -7.20
C ILE A 68 10.00 -11.37 -6.70
N ASN A 69 11.02 -10.91 -7.43
CA ASN A 69 11.76 -9.71 -7.08
C ASN A 69 10.85 -8.47 -7.04
N ASN A 70 9.93 -8.34 -8.01
CA ASN A 70 8.99 -7.23 -8.06
C ASN A 70 7.98 -7.31 -6.90
N LEU A 71 7.53 -8.51 -6.54
CA LEU A 71 6.66 -8.71 -5.38
C LEU A 71 7.33 -8.23 -4.09
N PHE A 72 8.61 -8.59 -3.89
CA PHE A 72 9.38 -8.14 -2.72
C PHE A 72 9.56 -6.61 -2.73
N TRP A 73 9.87 -6.02 -3.88
CA TRP A 73 10.01 -4.57 -4.00
C TRP A 73 8.70 -3.84 -3.71
N ASP A 74 7.57 -4.29 -4.24
CA ASP A 74 6.26 -3.70 -3.99
C ASP A 74 5.88 -3.81 -2.50
N CYS A 75 6.13 -4.97 -1.86
CA CYS A 75 5.92 -5.14 -0.42
C CYS A 75 6.77 -4.16 0.39
N LEU A 76 8.07 -4.03 0.06
CA LEU A 76 9.01 -3.17 0.77
C LEU A 76 8.66 -1.69 0.58
N ILE A 77 8.37 -1.26 -0.64
CA ILE A 77 7.96 0.11 -0.96
C ILE A 77 6.68 0.46 -0.21
N THR A 78 5.67 -0.42 -0.26
CA THR A 78 4.40 -0.20 0.44
C THR A 78 4.63 -0.10 1.95
N TRP A 79 5.47 -0.96 2.52
CA TRP A 79 5.82 -0.90 3.94
C TRP A 79 6.51 0.41 4.33
N VAL A 80 7.51 0.84 3.56
CA VAL A 80 8.24 2.10 3.82
C VAL A 80 7.31 3.29 3.74
N ILE A 81 6.50 3.39 2.67
CA ILE A 81 5.58 4.51 2.47
C ILE A 81 4.54 4.55 3.58
N VAL A 82 3.82 3.44 3.83
CA VAL A 82 2.74 3.42 4.82
C VAL A 82 3.27 3.66 6.23
N THR A 83 4.33 2.96 6.63
CA THR A 83 4.92 3.13 7.97
C THR A 83 5.51 4.53 8.14
N GLY A 84 6.22 5.04 7.14
CA GLY A 84 6.79 6.40 7.16
C GLY A 84 5.69 7.47 7.29
N THR A 85 4.61 7.34 6.52
CA THR A 85 3.47 8.27 6.56
C THR A 85 2.74 8.20 7.90
N PHE A 86 2.54 6.98 8.43
CA PHE A 86 1.91 6.76 9.74
C PHE A 86 2.70 7.41 10.87
N VAL A 87 4.02 7.17 10.93
CA VAL A 87 4.89 7.73 11.98
C VAL A 87 4.95 9.26 11.87
N THR A 88 5.06 9.79 10.66
CA THR A 88 5.09 11.26 10.44
C THR A 88 3.80 11.92 10.89
N THR A 89 2.65 11.37 10.50
CA THR A 89 1.33 11.87 10.91
C THR A 89 1.16 11.85 12.43
N LYS A 90 1.59 10.76 13.08
CA LYS A 90 1.56 10.66 14.54
C LYS A 90 2.44 11.71 15.21
N ARG A 91 3.65 11.95 14.70
CA ARG A 91 4.56 12.99 15.21
C ARG A 91 3.95 14.39 15.08
N ILE A 92 3.29 14.70 13.96
CA ILE A 92 2.61 15.98 13.74
C ILE A 92 1.47 16.18 14.75
N LYS A 93 0.64 15.15 14.97
CA LYS A 93 -0.46 15.21 15.96
C LYS A 93 0.03 15.46 17.38
N VAL A 94 1.11 14.79 17.79
CA VAL A 94 1.71 14.98 19.12
C VAL A 94 2.25 16.41 19.28
N LYS A 95 3.01 16.91 18.29
CA LYS A 95 3.52 18.30 18.33
C LYS A 95 2.39 19.32 18.47
N ARG A 96 1.28 19.15 17.72
CA ARG A 96 0.11 20.04 17.82
C ARG A 96 -0.52 20.02 19.21
N ALA A 97 -0.70 18.84 19.80
CA ALA A 97 -1.28 18.72 21.14
C ALA A 97 -0.43 19.44 22.20
N THR A 98 0.89 19.32 22.14
CA THR A 98 1.80 20.02 23.07
C THR A 98 1.71 21.54 22.95
N ILE A 99 1.60 22.07 21.72
CA ILE A 99 1.45 23.52 21.51
C ILE A 99 0.13 24.03 22.12
N THR A 100 -0.98 23.29 21.93
CA THR A 100 -2.27 23.67 22.50
C THR A 100 -2.24 23.69 24.03
N THR A 101 -1.60 22.71 24.67
CA THR A 101 -1.50 22.67 26.15
C THR A 101 -0.66 23.82 26.71
N VAL A 102 0.44 24.19 26.04
CA VAL A 102 1.31 25.30 26.49
C VAL A 102 0.58 26.64 26.38
N ASN A 103 -0.12 26.88 25.27
CA ASN A 103 -0.90 28.12 25.09
C ASN A 103 -2.06 28.23 26.08
N HIS A 104 -2.66 27.11 26.47
CA HIS A 104 -3.74 27.11 27.46
C HIS A 104 -3.20 27.45 28.86
N GLY A 105 -2.09 26.83 29.30
CA GLY A 105 -1.48 27.12 30.60
C GLY A 105 -1.01 28.57 30.75
N SER A 106 -0.31 29.10 29.74
CA SER A 106 0.17 30.49 29.75
C SER A 106 -0.96 31.53 29.90
N LYS A 107 -2.18 31.22 29.45
CA LYS A 107 -3.33 32.11 29.58
C LYS A 107 -3.85 32.21 31.02
N TYR A 108 -3.69 31.17 31.84
CA TYR A 108 -4.10 31.17 33.25
C TYR A 108 -3.02 31.74 34.17
N ASP A 109 -1.74 31.61 33.83
CA ASP A 109 -0.63 32.15 34.62
C ASP A 109 -0.48 33.69 34.51
N SER A 110 -1.25 34.32 33.61
CA SER A 110 -1.22 35.77 33.33
C SER A 110 -2.38 36.55 33.97
N GLN A 111 -3.17 35.93 34.85
CA GLN A 111 -4.25 36.56 35.63
C GLN A 111 -3.92 36.56 37.12
#